data_AF-A0A8J2J7V6-F1
#
_entry.id   AF-A0A8J2J7V6-F1
#
_cell.length_a   1.000
_cell.length_b   1.000
_cell.length_c   1.000
_cell.angle_alpha   90.00
_cell.angle_beta   90.00
_cell.angle_gamma   90.00
#
_symmetry.space_group_name_H-M   'P 1'
#
loop_
_entity.id
_entity.type
_entity.pdbx_description
1 polymer ?
#
loop_
_entity_poly.entity_id
_entity_poly.type
_entity_poly.pdbx_seq_one_letter_code
_entity_poly.pdbx_strand_id
1 'polypeptide(L)'
;MSQQPNIGEQVTAMAYELSNLRGVCASQKNEIGNLYLENEFYAKDNKALREVIECYEHKISKRDQENLDLNVQLDSWKMDCELYRADLIKMRQENEELKAKNDAGNQRICSIEEKLSRRDAQITKLIAILRRKIATNRVMQTALKAAYKILPSLEQQVTYARILDMAKKAPNKVGINQEVSDALKEAGLMVQWDEQSLQSPVQILENKSVQTIHNEPVQIVNSKPEIETNEPPAASPSQALDNKMDIGTNEEPQKHQLLDTSPVHILDNKMDIITDEDVQKLQLLAAA
;
A
#
# COMPACT_ATOMS: atom_id res chain seq x y z
N MET A 1 -26.41 -128.29 28.50
CA MET A 1 -27.81 -127.97 28.86
C MET A 1 -27.91 -126.47 29.06
N SER A 2 -29.00 -125.82 28.65
CA SER A 2 -29.15 -124.37 28.89
C SER A 2 -29.44 -124.15 30.37
N GLN A 3 -28.64 -123.31 31.05
CA GLN A 3 -29.06 -122.75 32.33
C GLN A 3 -30.20 -121.77 32.05
N GLN A 4 -31.34 -121.95 32.73
CA GLN A 4 -32.35 -120.88 32.79
C GLN A 4 -31.85 -119.83 33.80
N PRO A 5 -31.84 -118.53 33.45
CA PRO A 5 -31.39 -117.51 34.38
C PRO A 5 -32.36 -117.39 35.55
N ASN A 6 -31.83 -117.09 36.74
CA ASN A 6 -32.65 -116.88 37.93
C ASN A 6 -33.43 -115.56 37.80
N ILE A 7 -34.76 -115.67 37.70
CA ILE A 7 -35.66 -114.52 37.54
C ILE A 7 -35.51 -113.52 38.70
N GLY A 8 -35.22 -113.99 39.93
CA GLY A 8 -35.00 -113.11 41.09
C GLY A 8 -33.74 -112.26 40.98
N GLU A 9 -32.65 -112.81 40.42
CA GLU A 9 -31.41 -112.08 40.15
C GLU A 9 -31.63 -111.04 39.04
N GLN A 10 -32.33 -111.41 37.97
CA GLN A 10 -32.67 -110.48 36.87
C GLN A 10 -33.52 -109.30 37.34
N VAL A 11 -34.54 -109.54 38.17
CA VAL A 11 -35.38 -108.47 38.75
C VAL A 11 -34.57 -107.57 39.69
N THR A 12 -33.64 -108.14 40.47
CA THR A 12 -32.77 -107.37 41.37
C THR A 12 -31.78 -106.49 40.59
N ALA A 13 -31.17 -107.03 39.53
CA ALA A 13 -30.30 -106.26 38.63
C ALA A 13 -31.06 -105.12 37.94
N MET A 14 -32.25 -105.41 37.39
CA MET A 14 -33.10 -104.40 36.75
C MET A 14 -33.54 -103.29 37.72
N ALA A 15 -33.85 -103.63 38.97
CA ALA A 15 -34.18 -102.64 40.01
C ALA A 15 -32.98 -101.75 40.37
N TYR A 16 -31.77 -102.31 40.40
CA TYR A 16 -30.53 -101.57 40.61
C TYR A 16 -30.21 -100.64 39.43
N GLU A 17 -30.33 -101.12 38.19
CA GLU A 17 -30.18 -100.31 36.97
C GLU A 17 -31.19 -99.16 36.91
N LEU A 18 -32.47 -99.41 37.22
CA LEU A 18 -33.51 -98.37 37.30
C LEU A 18 -33.22 -97.32 38.38
N SER A 19 -32.61 -97.73 39.51
CA SER A 19 -32.17 -96.80 40.56
C SER A 19 -31.01 -95.91 40.07
N ASN A 20 -30.00 -96.51 39.44
CA ASN A 20 -28.86 -95.79 38.87
C ASN A 20 -29.29 -94.83 37.75
N LEU A 21 -30.16 -95.27 36.83
CA LEU A 21 -30.73 -94.43 35.78
C LEU A 21 -31.50 -93.25 36.35
N ARG A 22 -32.30 -93.45 37.42
CA ARG A 22 -32.99 -92.35 38.11
C ARG A 22 -32.00 -91.35 38.72
N GLY A 23 -30.89 -91.81 39.27
CA GLY A 23 -29.79 -90.96 39.75
C GLY A 23 -29.14 -90.14 38.64
N VAL A 24 -28.80 -90.78 37.51
CA VAL A 24 -28.23 -90.11 36.33
C VAL A 24 -29.20 -89.05 35.77
N CYS A 25 -30.47 -89.39 35.58
CA CYS A 25 -31.49 -88.44 35.10
C CYS A 25 -31.68 -87.25 36.06
N ALA A 26 -31.57 -87.46 37.37
CA ALA A 26 -31.60 -86.37 38.35
C ALA A 26 -30.37 -85.45 38.25
N SER A 27 -29.17 -86.02 38.10
CA SER A 27 -27.93 -85.26 37.89
C SER A 27 -27.98 -84.44 36.60
N GLN A 28 -28.34 -85.08 35.48
CA GLN A 28 -28.48 -84.43 34.17
C GLN A 28 -29.54 -83.32 34.19
N LYS A 29 -30.66 -83.49 34.91
CA LYS A 29 -31.66 -82.43 35.07
C LYS A 29 -31.11 -81.21 35.80
N ASN A 30 -30.29 -81.42 36.83
CA ASN A 30 -29.65 -80.32 37.57
C ASN A 30 -28.58 -79.62 36.71
N GLU A 31 -27.77 -80.38 35.99
CA GLU A 31 -26.75 -79.88 35.06
C GLU A 31 -27.36 -79.05 33.93
N ILE A 32 -28.43 -79.54 33.30
CA ILE A 32 -29.24 -78.79 32.32
C ILE A 32 -29.80 -77.50 32.93
N GLY A 33 -30.27 -77.54 34.18
CA GLY A 33 -30.72 -76.34 34.90
C GLY A 33 -29.62 -75.30 35.10
N ASN A 34 -28.42 -75.72 35.47
CA ASN A 34 -27.25 -74.84 35.62
C ASN A 34 -26.85 -74.23 34.28
N LEU A 35 -26.78 -75.03 33.20
CA LEU A 35 -26.45 -74.58 31.86
C LEU A 35 -27.46 -73.56 31.31
N TYR A 36 -28.75 -73.68 31.65
CA TYR A 36 -29.74 -72.65 31.31
C TYR A 36 -29.49 -71.32 32.04
N LEU A 37 -29.14 -71.35 33.33
CA LEU A 37 -28.83 -70.15 34.11
C LEU A 37 -27.53 -69.47 33.63
N GLU A 38 -26.51 -70.26 33.30
CA GLU A 38 -25.24 -69.80 32.74
C GLU A 38 -25.43 -69.16 31.35
N ASN A 39 -26.24 -69.77 30.49
CA ASN A 39 -26.61 -69.19 29.19
C ASN A 39 -27.45 -67.91 29.34
N GLU A 40 -28.38 -67.84 30.30
CA GLU A 40 -29.15 -66.61 30.59
C GLU A 40 -28.24 -65.48 31.11
N PHE A 41 -27.24 -65.81 31.93
CA PHE A 41 -26.21 -64.88 32.38
C PHE A 41 -25.39 -64.35 31.20
N TYR A 42 -24.79 -65.23 30.39
CA TYR A 42 -24.02 -64.81 29.22
C TYR A 42 -24.86 -64.07 28.18
N ALA A 43 -26.15 -64.36 28.03
CA ALA A 43 -27.04 -63.60 27.14
C ALA A 43 -27.24 -62.14 27.61
N LYS A 44 -27.29 -61.89 28.93
CA LYS A 44 -27.38 -60.54 29.51
C LYS A 44 -26.07 -59.77 29.36
N ASP A 45 -24.94 -60.40 29.68
CA ASP A 45 -23.62 -59.78 29.55
C ASP A 45 -23.30 -59.44 28.09
N ASN A 46 -23.58 -60.34 27.14
CA ASN A 46 -23.42 -60.07 25.71
C ASN A 46 -24.34 -58.94 25.20
N LYS A 47 -25.51 -58.72 25.82
CA LYS A 47 -26.38 -57.58 25.49
C LYS A 47 -25.80 -56.27 26.02
N ALA A 48 -25.36 -56.24 27.28
CA ALA A 48 -24.72 -55.06 27.88
C ALA A 48 -23.43 -54.67 27.13
N LEU A 49 -22.62 -55.64 26.71
CA LEU A 49 -21.41 -55.38 25.90
C LEU A 49 -21.73 -54.77 24.53
N ARG A 50 -22.82 -55.17 23.87
CA ARG A 50 -23.26 -54.55 22.61
C ARG A 50 -23.68 -53.09 22.80
N GLU A 51 -24.49 -52.81 23.82
CA GLU A 51 -24.91 -51.45 24.16
C GLU A 51 -23.70 -50.54 24.47
N VAL A 52 -22.67 -51.08 25.12
CA VAL A 52 -21.40 -50.38 25.36
C VAL A 52 -20.61 -50.15 24.06
N ILE A 53 -20.53 -51.14 23.17
CA ILE A 53 -19.86 -51.01 21.86
C ILE A 53 -20.53 -49.92 21.01
N GLU A 54 -21.86 -49.97 20.85
CA GLU A 54 -22.65 -48.97 20.12
C GLU A 54 -22.42 -47.55 20.69
N CYS A 55 -22.34 -47.43 22.02
CA CYS A 55 -22.02 -46.16 22.70
C CYS A 55 -20.57 -45.67 22.47
N TYR A 56 -19.62 -46.54 22.15
CA TYR A 56 -18.25 -46.15 21.78
C TYR A 56 -18.13 -45.85 20.28
N GLU A 57 -18.75 -46.63 19.40
CA GLU A 57 -18.80 -46.39 17.96
C GLU A 57 -19.40 -45.02 17.64
N HIS A 58 -20.51 -44.65 18.29
CA HIS A 58 -21.10 -43.31 18.14
C HIS A 58 -20.15 -42.18 18.61
N LYS A 59 -19.40 -42.39 19.70
CA LYS A 59 -18.40 -41.42 20.19
C LYS A 59 -17.23 -41.28 19.22
N ILE A 60 -16.74 -42.39 18.67
CA ILE A 60 -15.65 -42.39 17.68
C ILE A 60 -16.10 -41.62 16.43
N SER A 61 -17.25 -41.98 15.84
CA SER A 61 -17.82 -41.29 14.69
C SER A 61 -18.01 -39.78 14.90
N LYS A 62 -18.44 -39.34 16.09
CA LYS A 62 -18.53 -37.92 16.43
C LYS A 62 -17.15 -37.24 16.48
N ARG A 63 -16.15 -37.91 17.07
CA ARG A 63 -14.77 -37.38 17.17
C ARG A 63 -14.07 -37.33 15.83
N ASP A 64 -14.36 -38.27 14.93
CA ASP A 64 -13.83 -38.26 13.56
C ASP A 64 -14.41 -37.09 12.74
N GLN A 65 -15.69 -36.76 12.90
CA GLN A 65 -16.27 -35.54 12.32
C GLN A 65 -15.66 -34.27 12.92
N GLU A 66 -15.52 -34.18 14.25
CA GLU A 66 -14.85 -33.04 14.90
C GLU A 66 -13.41 -32.85 14.41
N ASN A 67 -12.66 -33.94 14.20
CA ASN A 67 -11.32 -33.90 13.63
C ASN A 67 -11.32 -33.43 12.16
N LEU A 68 -12.29 -33.88 11.35
CA LEU A 68 -12.43 -33.48 9.95
C LEU A 68 -12.74 -31.97 9.83
N ASP A 69 -13.71 -31.48 10.62
CA ASP A 69 -14.10 -30.07 10.64
C ASP A 69 -12.95 -29.16 11.10
N LEU A 70 -12.13 -29.62 12.07
CA LEU A 70 -10.94 -28.90 12.53
C LEU A 70 -9.81 -28.90 11.49
N ASN A 71 -9.60 -29.99 10.75
CA ASN A 71 -8.61 -30.03 9.66
C ASN A 71 -8.97 -29.07 8.52
N VAL A 72 -10.25 -28.98 8.15
CA VAL A 72 -10.72 -28.02 7.12
C VAL A 72 -10.49 -26.57 7.56
N GLN A 73 -10.76 -26.24 8.83
CA GLN A 73 -10.48 -24.91 9.40
C GLN A 73 -8.97 -24.62 9.43
N LEU A 74 -8.15 -25.59 9.82
CA LEU A 74 -6.69 -25.48 9.86
C LEU A 74 -6.10 -25.21 8.47
N ASP A 75 -6.60 -25.88 7.43
CA ASP A 75 -6.15 -25.66 6.05
C ASP A 75 -6.62 -24.32 5.47
N SER A 76 -7.81 -23.84 5.84
CA SER A 76 -8.23 -22.46 5.54
C SER A 76 -7.28 -21.45 6.15
N TRP A 77 -6.97 -21.56 7.45
CA TRP A 77 -6.07 -20.63 8.12
C TRP A 77 -4.63 -20.66 7.60
N LYS A 78 -4.14 -21.81 7.09
CA LYS A 78 -2.86 -21.85 6.37
C LYS A 78 -2.91 -20.99 5.10
N MET A 79 -3.95 -21.15 4.29
CA MET A 79 -4.14 -20.38 3.05
C MET A 79 -4.25 -18.87 3.34
N ASP A 80 -5.01 -18.48 4.37
CA ASP A 80 -5.12 -17.09 4.82
C ASP A 80 -3.74 -16.54 5.26
N CYS A 81 -2.97 -17.31 6.03
CA CYS A 81 -1.63 -16.92 6.46
C CYS A 81 -0.64 -16.79 5.29
N GLU A 82 -0.72 -17.64 4.28
CA GLU A 82 0.10 -17.55 3.06
C GLU A 82 -0.25 -16.30 2.23
N LEU A 83 -1.54 -15.98 2.11
CA LEU A 83 -2.02 -14.78 1.42
C LEU A 83 -1.57 -13.50 2.13
N TYR A 84 -1.78 -13.38 3.45
CA TYR A 84 -1.30 -12.23 4.22
C TYR A 84 0.23 -12.10 4.20
N ARG A 85 0.96 -13.22 4.13
CA ARG A 85 2.43 -13.21 3.98
C ARG A 85 2.85 -12.68 2.61
N ALA A 86 2.14 -13.04 1.53
CA ALA A 86 2.42 -12.53 0.19
C ALA A 86 2.16 -11.01 0.09
N ASP A 87 1.02 -10.54 0.60
CA ASP A 87 0.70 -9.10 0.65
C ASP A 87 1.71 -8.31 1.49
N LEU A 88 2.12 -8.85 2.64
CA LEU A 88 3.11 -8.20 3.51
C LEU A 88 4.51 -8.14 2.87
N ILE A 89 4.87 -9.09 2.00
CA ILE A 89 6.09 -9.01 1.18
C ILE A 89 5.96 -7.91 0.11
N LYS A 90 4.83 -7.87 -0.60
CA LYS A 90 4.54 -6.85 -1.62
C LYS A 90 4.55 -5.42 -1.05
N MET A 91 3.88 -5.21 0.08
CA MET A 91 3.86 -3.92 0.79
C MET A 91 5.25 -3.47 1.27
N ARG A 92 6.16 -4.40 1.60
CA ARG A 92 7.56 -4.06 1.92
C ARG A 92 8.32 -3.58 0.68
N GLN A 93 8.17 -4.27 -0.45
CA GLN A 93 8.80 -3.88 -1.72
C GLN A 93 8.32 -2.49 -2.20
N GLU A 94 7.01 -2.25 -2.15
CA GLU A 94 6.43 -0.93 -2.50
C GLU A 94 6.95 0.19 -1.58
N ASN A 95 7.14 -0.08 -0.29
CA ASN A 95 7.69 0.88 0.67
C ASN A 95 9.20 1.14 0.44
N GLU A 96 9.99 0.12 0.12
CA GLU A 96 11.40 0.26 -0.27
C GLU A 96 11.55 1.10 -1.55
N GLU A 97 10.69 0.88 -2.55
CA GLU A 97 10.61 1.73 -3.74
C GLU A 97 10.24 3.18 -3.42
N LEU A 98 9.22 3.41 -2.59
CA LEU A 98 8.80 4.75 -2.18
C LEU A 98 9.88 5.49 -1.40
N LYS A 99 10.61 4.77 -0.52
CA LYS A 99 11.77 5.31 0.20
C LYS A 99 12.88 5.72 -0.77
N ALA A 100 13.25 4.87 -1.71
CA ALA A 100 14.26 5.20 -2.73
C ALA A 100 13.85 6.40 -3.61
N LYS A 101 12.56 6.50 -3.97
CA LYS A 101 12.00 7.66 -4.69
C LYS A 101 12.05 8.94 -3.86
N ASN A 102 11.77 8.86 -2.55
CA ASN A 102 11.87 9.97 -1.61
C ASN A 102 13.32 10.44 -1.43
N ASP A 103 14.26 9.53 -1.17
CA ASP A 103 15.69 9.85 -0.99
C ASP A 103 16.28 10.51 -2.25
N ALA A 104 15.95 10.00 -3.44
CA ALA A 104 16.31 10.63 -4.71
C ALA A 104 15.62 11.99 -4.95
N GLY A 105 14.40 12.18 -4.43
CA GLY A 105 13.70 13.47 -4.42
C GLY A 105 14.41 14.51 -3.55
N ASN A 106 14.76 14.15 -2.32
CA ASN A 106 15.45 15.02 -1.37
C ASN A 106 16.84 15.44 -1.89
N GLN A 107 17.61 14.52 -2.48
CA GLN A 107 18.88 14.86 -3.15
C GLN A 107 18.71 15.89 -4.29
N ARG A 108 17.62 15.80 -5.06
CA ARG A 108 17.30 16.79 -6.12
C ARG A 108 16.93 18.15 -5.51
N ILE A 109 16.15 18.16 -4.43
CA ILE A 109 15.76 19.39 -3.70
C ILE A 109 17.01 20.11 -3.19
N CYS A 110 17.88 19.44 -2.43
CA CYS A 110 19.11 20.07 -1.91
C CYS A 110 20.01 20.59 -3.05
N SER A 111 20.14 19.83 -4.15
CA SER A 111 20.91 20.30 -5.31
C SER A 111 20.25 21.47 -6.06
N ILE A 112 18.95 21.73 -5.88
CA ILE A 112 18.27 22.93 -6.39
C ILE A 112 18.46 24.10 -5.41
N GLU A 113 18.35 23.85 -4.10
CA GLU A 113 18.57 24.84 -3.04
C GLU A 113 20.01 25.40 -3.07
N GLU A 114 21.03 24.56 -3.29
CA GLU A 114 22.42 24.99 -3.51
C GLU A 114 22.55 25.92 -4.73
N LYS A 115 21.90 25.56 -5.86
CA LYS A 115 21.94 26.33 -7.11
C LYS A 115 21.23 27.67 -6.95
N LEU A 116 20.10 27.70 -6.23
CA LEU A 116 19.34 28.91 -5.91
C LEU A 116 20.15 29.81 -4.97
N SER A 117 20.67 29.27 -3.87
CA SER A 117 21.56 29.99 -2.94
C SER A 117 22.76 30.62 -3.64
N ARG A 118 23.37 29.90 -4.59
CA ARG A 118 24.47 30.42 -5.42
C ARG A 118 24.02 31.55 -6.35
N ARG A 119 22.83 31.47 -6.94
CA ARG A 119 22.27 32.53 -7.79
C ARG A 119 21.93 33.78 -6.99
N ASP A 120 21.34 33.63 -5.81
CA ASP A 120 21.03 34.75 -4.92
C ASP A 120 22.31 35.47 -4.48
N ALA A 121 23.37 34.74 -4.14
CA ALA A 121 24.68 35.35 -3.85
C ALA A 121 25.24 36.15 -5.06
N GLN A 122 25.09 35.65 -6.29
CA GLN A 122 25.48 36.37 -7.51
C GLN A 122 24.62 37.62 -7.76
N ILE A 123 23.30 37.54 -7.53
CA ILE A 123 22.36 38.66 -7.67
C ILE A 123 22.64 39.73 -6.60
N THR A 124 22.84 39.35 -5.34
CA THR A 124 23.24 40.26 -4.25
C THR A 124 24.57 40.96 -4.58
N LYS A 125 25.55 40.24 -5.14
CA LYS A 125 26.81 40.83 -5.60
C LYS A 125 26.59 41.84 -6.73
N LEU A 126 25.78 41.51 -7.74
CA LEU A 126 25.42 42.44 -8.83
C LEU A 126 24.76 43.72 -8.29
N ILE A 127 23.79 43.58 -7.36
CA ILE A 127 23.11 44.71 -6.72
C ILE A 127 24.12 45.61 -6.00
N ALA A 128 25.09 45.04 -5.28
CA ALA A 128 26.15 45.80 -4.61
C ALA A 128 27.06 46.55 -5.61
N ILE A 129 27.43 45.91 -6.72
CA ILE A 129 28.24 46.51 -7.79
C ILE A 129 27.51 47.68 -8.46
N LEU A 130 26.24 47.49 -8.82
CA LEU A 130 25.41 48.53 -9.43
C LEU A 130 25.20 49.72 -8.47
N ARG A 131 24.92 49.46 -7.18
CA ARG A 131 24.85 50.51 -6.15
C ARG A 131 26.15 51.31 -6.04
N ARG A 132 27.32 50.62 -6.06
CA ARG A 132 28.66 51.23 -6.05
C ARG A 132 28.85 52.16 -7.26
N LYS A 133 28.62 51.66 -8.48
CA LYS A 133 28.76 52.41 -9.74
C LYS A 133 27.82 53.64 -9.81
N ILE A 134 26.56 53.50 -9.37
CA ILE A 134 25.59 54.60 -9.27
C ILE A 134 26.08 55.68 -8.28
N ALA A 135 26.63 55.29 -7.13
CA ALA A 135 27.18 56.24 -6.15
C ALA A 135 28.39 57.00 -6.72
N THR A 136 29.35 56.31 -7.34
CA THR A 136 30.51 56.93 -7.99
C THR A 136 30.10 57.92 -9.08
N ASN A 137 29.12 57.58 -9.92
CA ASN A 137 28.59 58.48 -10.95
C ASN A 137 27.97 59.77 -10.34
N ARG A 138 27.17 59.63 -9.28
CA ARG A 138 26.58 60.78 -8.55
C ARG A 138 27.64 61.69 -7.92
N VAL A 139 28.70 61.12 -7.34
CA VAL A 139 29.84 61.89 -6.81
C VAL A 139 30.56 62.63 -7.94
N MET A 140 30.86 61.95 -9.05
CA MET A 140 31.53 62.56 -10.22
C MET A 140 30.71 63.69 -10.84
N GLN A 141 29.39 63.53 -11.00
CA GLN A 141 28.49 64.62 -11.44
C GLN A 141 28.50 65.82 -10.49
N THR A 142 28.61 65.57 -9.18
CA THR A 142 28.65 66.63 -8.17
C THR A 142 29.98 67.38 -8.22
N ALA A 143 31.10 66.66 -8.36
CA ALA A 143 32.42 67.24 -8.58
C ALA A 143 32.49 68.07 -9.87
N LEU A 144 31.92 67.59 -10.99
CA LEU A 144 31.80 68.32 -12.26
C LEU A 144 31.01 69.64 -12.08
N LYS A 145 29.88 69.60 -11.36
CA LYS A 145 29.08 70.81 -11.03
C LYS A 145 29.82 71.77 -10.09
N ALA A 146 30.70 71.27 -9.21
CA ALA A 146 31.52 72.11 -8.35
C ALA A 146 32.66 72.78 -9.14
N ALA A 147 33.40 72.00 -9.94
CA ALA A 147 34.48 72.51 -10.79
C ALA A 147 33.99 73.61 -11.74
N TYR A 148 32.82 73.42 -12.37
CA TYR A 148 32.18 74.44 -13.22
C TYR A 148 32.00 75.80 -12.53
N LYS A 149 31.72 75.82 -11.20
CA LYS A 149 31.55 77.05 -10.42
C LYS A 149 32.87 77.74 -10.01
N ILE A 150 34.01 77.05 -10.16
CA ILE A 150 35.31 77.49 -9.65
C ILE A 150 36.25 77.94 -10.80
N LEU A 151 35.98 77.52 -12.04
CA LEU A 151 36.80 77.87 -13.21
C LEU A 151 36.76 79.38 -13.52
N PRO A 152 37.90 80.10 -13.52
CA PRO A 152 37.94 81.55 -13.75
C PRO A 152 37.92 81.96 -15.23
N SER A 153 38.10 81.01 -16.16
CA SER A 153 38.08 81.28 -17.60
C SER A 153 36.71 80.99 -18.23
N LEU A 154 36.18 81.97 -18.97
CA LEU A 154 34.93 81.86 -19.72
C LEU A 154 34.97 80.73 -20.77
N GLU A 155 36.12 80.52 -21.40
CA GLU A 155 36.35 79.49 -22.41
C GLU A 155 36.38 78.07 -21.80
N GLN A 156 36.96 77.95 -20.60
CA GLN A 156 36.90 76.71 -19.81
C GLN A 156 35.48 76.42 -19.32
N GLN A 157 34.72 77.44 -18.91
CA GLN A 157 33.30 77.29 -18.58
C GLN A 157 32.48 76.82 -19.79
N VAL A 158 32.63 77.43 -20.97
CA VAL A 158 31.95 76.98 -22.21
C VAL A 158 32.30 75.52 -22.55
N THR A 159 33.56 75.14 -22.39
CA THR A 159 34.03 73.76 -22.62
C THR A 159 33.39 72.77 -21.63
N TYR A 160 33.38 73.10 -20.32
CA TYR A 160 32.71 72.28 -19.30
C TYR A 160 31.19 72.24 -19.48
N ALA A 161 30.55 73.33 -19.92
CA ALA A 161 29.12 73.37 -20.22
C ALA A 161 28.79 72.42 -21.38
N ARG A 162 29.59 72.40 -22.45
CA ARG A 162 29.46 71.44 -23.55
C ARG A 162 29.64 70.00 -23.08
N ILE A 163 30.60 69.71 -22.19
CA ILE A 163 30.78 68.37 -21.60
C ILE A 163 29.56 67.97 -20.73
N LEU A 164 29.05 68.88 -19.89
CA LEU A 164 27.85 68.67 -19.08
C LEU A 164 26.57 68.48 -19.91
N ASP A 165 26.49 69.09 -21.09
CA ASP A 165 25.37 68.95 -22.01
C ASP A 165 25.45 67.64 -22.82
N MET A 166 26.64 67.26 -23.30
CA MET A 166 26.88 65.94 -23.90
C MET A 166 26.54 64.80 -22.91
N ALA A 167 26.98 64.93 -21.66
CA ALA A 167 26.68 63.97 -20.59
C ALA A 167 25.20 63.88 -20.21
N LYS A 168 24.36 64.85 -20.62
CA LYS A 168 22.89 64.80 -20.49
C LYS A 168 22.20 64.24 -21.74
N LYS A 169 22.73 64.55 -22.94
CA LYS A 169 22.04 64.32 -24.22
C LYS A 169 22.36 63.00 -24.90
N ALA A 170 23.50 62.38 -24.59
CA ALA A 170 23.93 61.13 -25.23
C ALA A 170 24.27 60.05 -24.19
N PRO A 171 23.39 59.07 -23.92
CA PRO A 171 23.83 57.82 -23.28
C PRO A 171 24.80 57.12 -24.24
N ASN A 172 26.09 57.07 -23.87
CA ASN A 172 27.10 56.33 -24.61
C ASN A 172 26.77 54.83 -24.55
N LYS A 173 25.98 54.33 -25.51
CA LYS A 173 25.50 52.95 -25.54
C LYS A 173 26.65 51.94 -25.46
N VAL A 174 27.76 52.19 -26.15
CA VAL A 174 28.95 51.31 -26.13
C VAL A 174 29.56 51.28 -24.72
N GLY A 175 29.79 52.44 -24.11
CA GLY A 175 30.32 52.54 -22.75
C GLY A 175 29.38 51.96 -21.68
N ILE A 176 28.06 52.10 -21.84
CA ILE A 176 27.05 51.52 -20.95
C ILE A 176 27.01 50.00 -21.09
N ASN A 177 27.03 49.48 -22.33
CA ASN A 177 27.05 48.03 -22.57
C ASN A 177 28.33 47.39 -22.02
N GLN A 178 29.48 48.07 -22.15
CA GLN A 178 30.74 47.64 -21.54
C GLN A 178 30.65 47.62 -20.00
N GLU A 179 30.19 48.72 -19.38
CA GLU A 179 29.97 48.81 -17.92
C GLU A 179 29.01 47.73 -17.38
N VAL A 180 27.97 47.39 -18.14
CA VAL A 180 27.02 46.33 -17.82
C VAL A 180 27.69 44.95 -17.94
N SER A 181 28.37 44.67 -19.05
CA SER A 181 29.16 43.45 -19.24
C SER A 181 30.18 43.23 -18.11
N ASP A 182 30.92 44.28 -17.75
CA ASP A 182 31.92 44.22 -16.68
C ASP A 182 31.29 44.04 -15.29
N ALA A 183 30.13 44.65 -15.03
CA ALA A 183 29.38 44.42 -13.79
C ALA A 183 28.85 42.98 -13.68
N LEU A 184 28.37 42.39 -14.79
CA LEU A 184 27.93 41.00 -14.87
C LEU A 184 29.11 40.01 -14.71
N LYS A 185 30.27 40.36 -15.27
CA LYS A 185 31.53 39.60 -15.13
C LYS A 185 32.07 39.68 -13.70
N GLU A 186 32.08 40.87 -13.07
CA GLU A 186 32.42 41.03 -11.64
C GLU A 186 31.44 40.27 -10.75
N ALA A 187 30.15 40.23 -11.07
CA ALA A 187 29.14 39.42 -10.39
C ALA A 187 29.28 37.90 -10.61
N GLY A 188 30.06 37.46 -11.60
CA GLY A 188 30.21 36.05 -11.97
C GLY A 188 29.01 35.47 -12.71
N LEU A 189 28.20 36.31 -13.36
CA LEU A 189 26.99 35.96 -14.11
C LEU A 189 27.23 35.75 -15.61
N MET A 190 28.49 35.85 -16.07
CA MET A 190 28.85 35.80 -17.48
C MET A 190 28.82 34.37 -18.05
N VAL A 191 27.62 33.94 -18.48
CA VAL A 191 27.45 33.02 -19.62
C VAL A 191 27.94 33.75 -20.89
N GLN A 192 28.21 33.04 -21.98
CA GLN A 192 28.45 33.70 -23.28
C GLN A 192 27.18 34.48 -23.69
N TRP A 193 27.32 35.80 -23.87
CA TRP A 193 26.23 36.67 -24.33
C TRP A 193 26.15 36.60 -25.85
N ASP A 194 25.21 35.82 -26.35
CA ASP A 194 24.68 35.99 -27.70
C ASP A 194 23.73 37.20 -27.75
N GLU A 195 23.47 37.73 -28.94
CA GLU A 195 22.54 38.88 -29.09
C GLU A 195 21.07 38.47 -28.88
N GLN A 196 20.76 37.18 -28.74
CA GLN A 196 19.41 36.65 -28.53
C GLN A 196 19.00 36.61 -27.06
N SER A 197 19.93 36.42 -26.12
CA SER A 197 19.66 36.39 -24.67
C SER A 197 19.27 37.75 -24.05
N LEU A 198 19.17 38.81 -24.87
CA LEU A 198 18.55 40.10 -24.52
C LEU A 198 17.03 40.16 -24.74
N GLN A 199 16.37 39.08 -25.19
CA GLN A 199 14.91 39.03 -25.24
C GLN A 199 14.28 39.26 -23.86
N SER A 200 13.15 39.97 -23.84
CA SER A 200 12.40 40.22 -22.61
C SER A 200 11.92 38.90 -22.00
N PRO A 201 11.89 38.73 -20.66
CA PRO A 201 11.36 37.53 -20.01
C PRO A 201 9.94 37.13 -20.47
N VAL A 202 9.15 38.10 -20.94
CA VAL A 202 7.82 37.90 -21.54
C VAL A 202 7.90 37.04 -22.82
N GLN A 203 8.87 37.31 -23.70
CA GLN A 203 9.02 36.63 -24.99
C GLN A 203 9.45 35.16 -24.83
N ILE A 204 10.16 34.84 -23.74
CA ILE A 204 10.57 33.47 -23.40
C ILE A 204 9.35 32.63 -22.95
N LEU A 205 8.36 33.26 -22.32
CA LEU A 205 7.07 32.63 -21.98
C LEU A 205 6.23 32.36 -23.24
N GLU A 206 6.12 33.34 -24.14
CA GLU A 206 5.35 33.22 -25.38
C GLU A 206 5.93 32.11 -26.29
N ASN A 207 7.24 32.11 -26.52
CA ASN A 207 7.90 31.13 -27.40
C ASN A 207 7.81 29.68 -26.89
N LYS A 208 7.74 29.45 -25.57
CA LYS A 208 7.51 28.11 -25.00
C LYS A 208 6.07 27.61 -25.13
N SER A 209 5.10 28.52 -25.22
CA SER A 209 3.70 28.16 -25.43
C SER A 209 3.48 27.51 -26.80
N VAL A 210 4.21 27.96 -27.83
CA VAL A 210 3.97 27.60 -29.24
C VAL A 210 4.62 26.28 -29.68
N GLN A 211 5.72 25.84 -29.04
CA GLN A 211 6.49 24.67 -29.51
C GLN A 211 6.12 23.31 -28.88
N THR A 212 5.11 23.24 -28.00
CA THR A 212 4.80 21.98 -27.26
C THR A 212 3.57 21.23 -27.81
N ILE A 213 2.92 21.69 -28.89
CA ILE A 213 1.71 21.04 -29.46
C ILE A 213 1.74 20.98 -30.99
N HIS A 214 2.68 20.21 -31.57
CA HIS A 214 2.43 19.35 -32.75
C HIS A 214 3.70 18.59 -33.15
N ASN A 215 3.69 17.26 -33.04
CA ASN A 215 4.55 16.34 -33.80
C ASN A 215 4.05 14.88 -33.73
N GLU A 216 2.79 14.66 -34.11
CA GLU A 216 2.34 13.38 -34.66
C GLU A 216 1.64 13.64 -36.02
N PRO A 217 2.10 13.04 -37.12
CA PRO A 217 1.54 13.29 -38.45
C PRO A 217 0.39 12.32 -38.78
N VAL A 218 -0.82 12.62 -38.32
CA VAL A 218 -2.04 11.99 -38.89
C VAL A 218 -2.42 12.73 -40.16
N GLN A 219 -2.05 12.18 -41.32
CA GLN A 219 -2.48 12.73 -42.61
C GLN A 219 -3.95 12.40 -42.92
N ILE A 220 -4.65 13.36 -43.53
CA ILE A 220 -6.09 13.34 -43.74
C ILE A 220 -6.41 13.12 -45.24
N VAL A 221 -7.12 12.02 -45.52
CA VAL A 221 -8.15 11.83 -46.57
C VAL A 221 -7.84 12.25 -48.03
N ASN A 222 -8.08 11.33 -48.98
CA ASN A 222 -8.90 11.69 -50.17
C ASN A 222 -9.48 10.50 -50.95
N SER A 223 -10.58 10.79 -51.65
CA SER A 223 -11.21 10.07 -52.79
C SER A 223 -11.99 8.75 -52.58
N LYS A 224 -13.29 8.83 -52.92
CA LYS A 224 -14.22 7.76 -53.37
C LYS A 224 -13.94 7.41 -54.87
N PRO A 225 -14.63 6.45 -55.57
CA PRO A 225 -15.85 5.69 -55.22
C PRO A 225 -15.81 4.16 -55.53
N GLU A 226 -17.01 3.53 -55.56
CA GLU A 226 -17.35 2.19 -56.13
C GLU A 226 -16.98 0.92 -55.30
N ILE A 227 -17.76 -0.17 -55.26
CA ILE A 227 -19.15 -0.47 -55.71
C ILE A 227 -19.72 -1.66 -54.87
N GLU A 228 -21.02 -1.64 -54.52
CA GLU A 228 -21.89 -2.79 -54.09
C GLU A 228 -21.46 -3.68 -52.88
N THR A 229 -22.31 -4.47 -52.18
CA THR A 229 -23.75 -4.83 -52.34
C THR A 229 -24.43 -5.09 -50.96
N ASN A 230 -25.77 -5.06 -50.93
CA ASN A 230 -26.70 -5.80 -50.02
C ASN A 230 -26.79 -5.50 -48.49
N GLU A 231 -27.69 -4.56 -48.17
CA GLU A 231 -28.94 -4.75 -47.39
C GLU A 231 -28.96 -5.13 -45.86
N PRO A 232 -30.00 -4.69 -45.09
CA PRO A 232 -29.76 -4.14 -43.74
C PRO A 232 -30.65 -4.70 -42.57
N PRO A 233 -31.50 -3.95 -41.82
CA PRO A 233 -31.21 -3.70 -40.40
C PRO A 233 -32.37 -3.87 -39.38
N ALA A 234 -32.05 -3.79 -38.08
CA ALA A 234 -32.95 -3.34 -37.00
C ALA A 234 -32.15 -2.96 -35.73
N ALA A 235 -32.50 -1.97 -34.90
CA ALA A 235 -33.39 -0.81 -35.08
C ALA A 235 -33.09 0.25 -33.98
N SER A 236 -33.47 1.52 -34.20
CA SER A 236 -33.55 2.59 -33.19
C SER A 236 -34.51 3.68 -33.68
N PRO A 237 -35.40 4.19 -32.82
CA PRO A 237 -35.26 5.56 -32.27
C PRO A 237 -35.52 5.57 -30.74
N SER A 238 -35.00 6.49 -29.90
CA SER A 238 -34.74 7.94 -30.01
C SER A 238 -35.97 8.84 -29.78
N GLN A 239 -36.10 9.38 -28.56
CA GLN A 239 -36.87 10.58 -28.19
C GLN A 239 -36.38 11.09 -26.81
N ALA A 240 -36.60 12.34 -26.39
CA ALA A 240 -36.03 13.60 -26.88
C ALA A 240 -36.60 14.78 -26.02
N LEU A 241 -35.81 15.85 -25.81
CA LEU A 241 -36.24 17.19 -25.31
C LEU A 241 -36.76 17.26 -23.85
N ASP A 242 -36.71 18.39 -23.11
CA ASP A 242 -35.78 19.55 -23.05
C ASP A 242 -36.10 20.42 -21.79
N ASN A 243 -35.30 21.47 -21.53
CA ASN A 243 -35.56 22.72 -20.77
C ASN A 243 -34.77 23.01 -19.46
N LYS A 244 -34.66 24.32 -19.18
CA LYS A 244 -33.99 25.00 -18.04
C LYS A 244 -35.07 25.58 -17.08
N MET A 245 -34.97 26.64 -16.26
CA MET A 245 -34.03 27.74 -15.89
C MET A 245 -34.67 28.40 -14.63
N ASP A 246 -34.04 29.01 -13.62
CA ASP A 246 -32.65 29.15 -13.14
C ASP A 246 -32.66 29.83 -11.74
N ILE A 247 -31.51 29.93 -11.02
CA ILE A 247 -31.29 30.79 -9.80
C ILE A 247 -32.13 30.38 -8.54
N GLY A 248 -31.73 30.53 -7.27
CA GLY A 248 -30.49 30.99 -6.59
C GLY A 248 -30.67 31.15 -5.05
N THR A 249 -29.64 31.66 -4.35
CA THR A 249 -29.61 32.18 -2.94
C THR A 249 -29.99 31.32 -1.71
N ASN A 250 -28.95 30.73 -1.08
CA ASN A 250 -28.42 30.93 0.31
C ASN A 250 -29.28 30.90 1.61
N GLU A 251 -28.61 30.50 2.72
CA GLU A 251 -28.98 30.58 4.17
C GLU A 251 -30.14 29.68 4.67
N GLU A 252 -30.14 29.06 5.87
CA GLU A 252 -29.14 28.87 6.96
C GLU A 252 -29.41 27.50 7.67
N PRO A 253 -28.60 26.99 8.62
CA PRO A 253 -28.55 25.56 8.96
C PRO A 253 -29.53 25.09 10.06
N GLN A 254 -29.99 23.84 9.95
CA GLN A 254 -30.69 23.15 11.05
C GLN A 254 -29.72 22.38 11.96
N LYS A 255 -29.90 22.57 13.28
CA LYS A 255 -29.20 21.85 14.33
C LYS A 255 -29.77 20.44 14.49
N HIS A 256 -28.90 19.44 14.63
CA HIS A 256 -29.23 18.23 15.40
C HIS A 256 -28.14 17.95 16.45
N GLN A 257 -28.59 17.48 17.61
CA GLN A 257 -27.75 17.09 18.75
C GLN A 257 -27.04 15.77 18.41
N LEU A 258 -25.72 15.67 18.53
CA LEU A 258 -24.97 15.53 19.78
C LEU A 258 -25.29 14.19 20.47
N LEU A 259 -24.48 13.18 20.14
CA LEU A 259 -24.38 11.90 20.81
C LEU A 259 -22.91 11.61 21.13
N ASP A 260 -22.69 11.19 22.37
CA ASP A 260 -21.46 10.76 23.05
C ASP A 260 -20.13 10.71 22.27
N THR A 261 -19.18 11.57 22.66
CA THR A 261 -17.75 11.39 22.38
C THR A 261 -17.04 10.81 23.59
N SER A 262 -17.18 9.49 23.81
CA SER A 262 -16.30 8.77 24.72
C SER A 262 -14.85 8.82 24.20
N PRO A 263 -13.85 9.11 25.06
CA PRO A 263 -12.47 9.27 24.61
C PRO A 263 -11.88 7.94 24.15
N VAL A 264 -11.16 7.97 23.02
CA VAL A 264 -10.43 6.80 22.52
C VAL A 264 -9.29 6.47 23.49
N HIS A 265 -9.45 5.38 24.25
CA HIS A 265 -8.32 4.75 24.93
C HIS A 265 -7.39 4.14 23.87
N ILE A 266 -6.31 4.87 23.56
CA ILE A 266 -5.16 4.30 22.86
C ILE A 266 -4.55 3.28 23.80
N LEU A 267 -4.85 2.00 23.56
CA LEU A 267 -4.11 0.90 24.15
C LEU A 267 -2.70 0.91 23.56
N ASP A 268 -1.75 1.39 24.36
CA ASP A 268 -0.32 1.46 24.03
C ASP A 268 0.25 0.03 24.00
N ASN A 269 -0.03 -0.65 22.89
CA ASN A 269 0.13 -2.09 22.74
C ASN A 269 1.61 -2.44 22.54
N LYS A 270 2.35 -2.44 23.65
CA LYS A 270 3.74 -2.89 23.71
C LYS A 270 3.81 -4.35 23.27
N MET A 271 4.20 -4.54 22.03
CA MET A 271 4.75 -5.80 21.54
C MET A 271 6.09 -6.00 22.25
N ASP A 272 6.06 -6.73 23.37
CA ASP A 272 7.29 -7.14 24.06
C ASP A 272 8.14 -7.97 23.07
N ILE A 273 9.29 -7.42 22.70
CA ILE A 273 10.20 -8.05 21.75
C ILE A 273 10.84 -9.24 22.46
N ILE A 274 10.39 -10.45 22.10
CA ILE A 274 10.99 -11.71 22.57
C ILE A 274 12.49 -11.65 22.28
N THR A 275 13.31 -11.72 23.33
CA THR A 275 14.76 -11.65 23.20
C THR A 275 15.35 -13.03 22.92
N ASP A 276 16.55 -13.08 22.35
CA ASP A 276 17.28 -14.36 22.16
C ASP A 276 17.49 -15.11 23.48
N GLU A 277 17.55 -14.39 24.61
CA GLU A 277 17.70 -14.95 25.95
C GLU A 277 16.40 -15.61 26.45
N ASP A 278 15.23 -15.22 25.95
CA ASP A 278 13.95 -15.88 26.22
C ASP A 278 13.75 -17.10 25.32
N VAL A 279 14.22 -17.04 24.08
CA VAL A 279 14.29 -18.21 23.18
C VAL A 279 15.21 -19.29 23.78
N GLN A 280 16.35 -18.91 24.35
CA GLN A 280 17.25 -19.84 25.03
C GLN A 280 16.63 -20.47 26.28
N LYS A 281 15.88 -19.72 27.10
CA LYS A 281 15.13 -20.28 28.26
C LYS A 281 14.08 -21.31 27.82
N LEU A 282 13.35 -21.04 26.74
CA LEU A 282 12.37 -21.98 26.17
C LEU A 282 13.04 -23.24 25.59
N GLN A 283 14.20 -23.11 24.95
CA GLN A 283 14.99 -24.26 24.50
C GLN A 283 15.54 -25.09 25.67
N LEU A 284 15.95 -24.46 26.77
CA LEU A 284 16.40 -25.17 27.97
C LEU A 284 15.25 -25.95 28.65
N LEU A 285 14.05 -25.37 28.69
CA LEU A 285 12.85 -26.02 29.23
C LEU A 285 12.31 -27.15 28.33
N ALA A 286 12.63 -27.13 27.03
CA ALA A 286 12.30 -28.22 26.10
C ALA A 286 13.32 -29.37 26.11
N ALA A 287 14.38 -29.28 26.91
CA ALA A 287 15.48 -30.23 27.00
C ALA A 287 15.63 -30.89 28.39
N ALA A 288 14.61 -30.76 29.24
CA ALA A 288 14.55 -31.27 30.62
C ALA A 288 13.33 -32.20 30.84
#